data_AF-A0AAW1TAS9-F1
#
_entry.id   AF-A0AAW1TAS9-F1
#
_cell.length_a   1.000
_cell.length_b   1.000
_cell.length_c   1.000
_cell.angle_alpha   90.00
_cell.angle_beta   90.00
_cell.angle_gamma   90.00
#
_symmetry.space_group_name_H-M   'P 1'
#
loop_
_entity.id
_entity.type
_entity.pdbx_description
1 polymer ?
#
loop_
_entity_poly.entity_id
_entity_poly.type
_entity_poly.pdbx_seq_one_letter_code
_entity_poly.pdbx_strand_id
1 'polypeptide(L)'
;MLGGLISLQVTCVRLHQPKMIGSGGTLDPDLSCSGFHEFQWFKVLWQGFILMLNTIALVTGLVPIFKHSLAILRAVSSVLLMDAANDYLGAYQTSTGELRRDSAAFFSGLLISIIANLLIIILLVSDWDLLTQKRTSRAGGKAVSMLQQVQMLLSACLKCQPSNKSRHSLLA
;
A
#
# COMPACT_ATOMS: atom_id res chain seq x y z
N MET A 1 20.10 -3.07 -2.43
CA MET A 1 19.41 -4.19 -3.09
C MET A 1 20.16 -4.62 -4.36
N LEU A 2 20.15 -3.83 -5.45
CA LEU A 2 20.85 -4.15 -6.72
C LEU A 2 22.32 -4.57 -6.54
N GLY A 3 23.13 -3.76 -5.84
CA GLY A 3 24.54 -4.09 -5.60
C GLY A 3 24.75 -5.40 -4.82
N GLY A 4 23.85 -5.71 -3.88
CA GLY A 4 23.88 -6.98 -3.14
C GLY A 4 23.55 -8.18 -4.02
N LEU A 5 22.57 -8.07 -4.93
CA LEU A 5 22.22 -9.15 -5.85
C LEU A 5 23.34 -9.42 -6.86
N ILE A 6 23.97 -8.37 -7.38
CA ILE A 6 25.12 -8.48 -8.29
C ILE A 6 26.28 -9.20 -7.59
N SER A 7 26.61 -8.78 -6.36
CA SER A 7 27.68 -9.42 -5.57
C SER A 7 27.37 -10.90 -5.34
N LEU A 8 26.14 -11.22 -4.92
CA LEU A 8 25.69 -12.59 -4.70
C LEU A 8 25.82 -13.47 -5.95
N GLN A 9 25.48 -12.95 -7.12
CA GLN A 9 25.57 -13.70 -8.37
C GLN A 9 27.04 -13.98 -8.73
N VAL A 10 27.92 -12.99 -8.60
CA VAL A 10 29.37 -13.16 -8.84
C VAL A 10 29.95 -14.19 -7.87
N THR A 11 29.61 -14.10 -6.59
CA THR A 11 30.06 -15.02 -5.55
C THR A 11 29.53 -16.44 -5.78
N CYS A 12 28.28 -16.59 -6.24
CA CYS A 12 27.69 -17.89 -6.59
C CYS A 12 28.44 -18.55 -7.76
N VAL A 13 28.71 -17.78 -8.82
CA VAL A 13 29.46 -18.26 -10.00
C VAL A 13 30.90 -18.63 -9.62
N ARG A 14 31.56 -17.85 -8.75
CA ARG A 14 32.91 -18.17 -8.28
C ARG A 14 32.95 -19.46 -7.47
N LEU A 15 32.05 -19.62 -6.51
CA LEU A 15 32.14 -20.68 -5.51
C LEU A 15 31.62 -22.04 -6.00
N HIS A 16 30.88 -22.13 -7.13
CA HIS A 16 30.29 -23.37 -7.65
C HIS A 16 29.49 -24.19 -6.60
N GLN A 17 28.99 -23.54 -5.54
CA GLN A 17 28.30 -24.21 -4.45
C GLN A 17 26.79 -24.22 -4.74
N PRO A 18 26.14 -25.40 -4.82
CA PRO A 18 24.68 -25.48 -4.80
C PRO A 18 24.22 -24.95 -3.43
N LYS A 19 23.49 -23.84 -3.45
CA LYS A 19 23.19 -23.08 -2.24
C LYS A 19 22.13 -23.75 -1.37
N MET A 20 22.43 -23.90 -0.08
CA MET A 20 21.41 -23.89 0.97
C MET A 20 20.90 -22.45 1.14
N ILE A 21 19.83 -22.09 0.43
CA ILE A 21 19.04 -20.88 0.75
C ILE A 21 17.64 -21.33 1.15
N GLY A 22 17.25 -21.08 2.39
CA GLY A 22 15.90 -21.33 2.88
C GLY A 22 15.88 -21.89 4.31
N SER A 23 14.86 -21.53 5.09
CA SER A 23 14.66 -21.94 6.49
C SER A 23 14.18 -23.38 6.68
N GLY A 24 14.32 -24.29 5.70
CA GLY A 24 13.77 -25.64 5.87
C GLY A 24 13.81 -26.59 4.69
N GLY A 25 14.57 -26.31 3.64
CA GLY A 25 14.69 -27.23 2.50
C GLY A 25 16.05 -27.07 1.85
N THR A 26 16.73 -28.19 1.62
CA THR A 26 17.76 -28.26 0.60
C THR A 26 17.07 -27.94 -0.72
N LEU A 27 17.37 -26.77 -1.29
CA LEU A 27 17.08 -26.51 -2.71
C LEU A 27 17.66 -27.67 -3.53
N ASP A 28 16.91 -28.09 -4.54
CA ASP A 28 17.28 -29.16 -5.45
C ASP A 28 18.74 -28.94 -5.91
N PRO A 29 19.66 -29.90 -5.75
CA PRO A 29 21.07 -29.74 -6.14
C PRO A 29 21.23 -29.39 -7.64
N ASP A 30 20.19 -29.62 -8.44
CA ASP A 30 20.12 -29.28 -9.87
C ASP A 30 19.69 -27.84 -10.17
N LEU A 31 19.26 -27.05 -9.18
CA LEU A 31 19.03 -25.63 -9.39
C LEU A 31 20.37 -24.88 -9.48
N SER A 32 20.83 -24.73 -10.72
CA SER A 32 21.98 -23.86 -11.02
C SER A 32 21.81 -22.48 -10.38
N CYS A 33 22.93 -21.84 -10.00
CA CYS A 33 22.94 -20.45 -9.50
C CYS A 33 22.11 -19.50 -10.38
N SER A 34 22.00 -19.78 -11.69
CA SER A 34 21.20 -19.03 -12.66
C SER A 34 19.70 -19.04 -12.32
N GLY A 35 19.10 -20.22 -12.12
CA GLY A 35 17.65 -20.34 -11.96
C GLY A 35 17.13 -19.71 -10.67
N PHE A 36 17.86 -19.85 -9.56
CA PHE A 36 17.47 -19.21 -8.29
C PHE A 36 17.57 -17.68 -8.36
N HIS A 37 18.63 -17.14 -8.98
CA HIS A 37 18.82 -15.69 -9.07
C HIS A 37 17.89 -15.06 -10.11
N GLU A 38 17.39 -15.80 -11.09
CA GLU A 38 16.43 -15.31 -12.09
C GLU A 38 15.16 -14.75 -11.42
N PHE A 39 14.59 -15.48 -10.47
CA PHE A 39 13.41 -14.99 -9.74
C PHE A 39 13.73 -13.79 -8.83
N GLN A 40 14.94 -13.72 -8.28
CA GLN A 40 15.37 -12.57 -7.49
C GLN A 40 15.59 -11.32 -8.37
N TRP A 41 16.11 -11.50 -9.59
CA TRP A 41 16.20 -10.45 -10.60
C TRP A 41 14.82 -9.93 -10.98
N PHE A 42 13.86 -10.83 -11.18
CA PHE A 42 12.47 -10.45 -11.43
C PHE A 42 11.93 -9.55 -10.31
N LYS A 43 12.12 -9.93 -9.03
CA LYS A 43 11.69 -9.12 -7.87
C LYS A 43 12.33 -7.72 -7.88
N VAL A 44 13.63 -7.64 -8.19
CA VAL A 44 14.37 -6.36 -8.28
C VAL A 44 13.82 -5.48 -9.42
N LEU A 45 13.62 -6.06 -10.60
CA LEU A 45 13.07 -5.35 -11.77
C LEU A 45 11.63 -4.89 -11.51
N TRP A 46 10.81 -5.74 -10.89
CA TRP A 46 9.44 -5.42 -10.50
C TRP A 46 9.39 -4.22 -9.53
N GLN A 47 10.25 -4.21 -8.51
CA GLN A 47 10.36 -3.08 -7.59
C GLN A 47 10.81 -1.80 -8.31
N GLY A 48 11.77 -1.91 -9.25
CA GLY A 48 12.20 -0.78 -10.10
C GLY A 48 11.07 -0.23 -10.96
N PHE A 49 10.28 -1.11 -11.59
CA PHE A 49 9.13 -0.76 -12.41
C PHE A 49 8.05 -0.01 -11.60
N ILE A 50 7.72 -0.49 -10.39
CA ILE A 50 6.75 0.20 -9.51
C ILE A 50 7.27 1.57 -9.10
N LEU A 51 8.57 1.68 -8.81
CA LEU A 51 9.18 2.95 -8.46
C LEU A 51 9.12 3.94 -9.62
N MET A 52 9.35 3.47 -10.86
CA MET A 52 9.18 4.27 -12.08
C MET A 52 7.74 4.75 -12.26
N LEU A 53 6.75 3.85 -12.13
CA LEU A 53 5.33 4.22 -12.22
C LEU A 53 4.95 5.28 -11.18
N ASN A 54 5.46 5.15 -9.96
CA ASN A 54 5.19 6.10 -8.90
C ASN A 54 5.81 7.48 -9.20
N THR A 55 7.02 7.51 -9.74
CA THR A 55 7.67 8.76 -10.18
C THR A 55 6.91 9.40 -11.33
N ILE A 56 6.46 8.63 -12.32
CA ILE A 56 5.64 9.13 -13.43
C ILE A 56 4.32 9.71 -12.90
N ALA A 57 3.64 9.00 -12.00
CA ALA A 57 2.40 9.48 -11.40
C ALA A 57 2.61 10.78 -10.61
N LEU A 58 3.76 10.91 -9.93
CA LEU A 58 4.12 12.11 -9.18
C LEU A 58 4.39 13.30 -10.11
N VAL A 59 5.22 13.12 -11.14
CA VAL A 59 5.58 14.18 -12.11
C VAL A 59 4.38 14.63 -12.93
N THR A 60 3.47 13.72 -13.28
CA THR A 60 2.26 14.04 -14.06
C THR A 60 1.12 14.55 -13.19
N GLY A 61 1.24 14.54 -11.86
CA GLY A 61 0.16 14.91 -10.95
C GLY A 61 -1.04 13.95 -10.96
N LEU A 62 -0.86 12.73 -11.48
CA LEU A 62 -1.91 11.71 -11.60
C LEU A 62 -2.04 10.81 -10.36
N VAL A 63 -1.22 11.05 -9.32
CA VAL A 63 -1.31 10.36 -8.01
C VAL A 63 -2.74 10.21 -7.48
N PRO A 64 -3.60 11.26 -7.41
CA PRO A 64 -4.93 11.12 -6.83
C PRO A 64 -5.87 10.18 -7.60
N ILE A 65 -5.62 9.98 -8.89
CA ILE A 65 -6.42 9.08 -9.75
C ILE A 65 -5.96 7.63 -9.54
N PHE A 66 -4.64 7.39 -9.56
CA PHE A 66 -4.07 6.04 -9.51
C PHE A 66 -3.66 5.56 -8.11
N LYS A 67 -3.91 6.34 -7.05
CA LYS A 67 -3.45 6.04 -5.69
C LYS A 67 -3.79 4.61 -5.20
N HIS A 68 -4.98 4.10 -5.48
CA HIS A 68 -5.36 2.74 -5.05
C HIS A 68 -4.57 1.69 -5.82
N SER A 69 -4.46 1.83 -7.14
CA SER A 69 -3.66 0.93 -7.97
C SER A 69 -2.19 0.94 -7.55
N LEU A 70 -1.63 2.12 -7.26
CA LEU A 70 -0.27 2.28 -6.76
C LEU A 70 -0.08 1.64 -5.37
N ALA A 71 -1.05 1.78 -4.47
CA ALA A 71 -1.02 1.14 -3.16
C ALA A 71 -1.06 -0.38 -3.27
N ILE A 72 -1.95 -0.93 -4.12
CA ILE A 72 -2.06 -2.38 -4.36
C ILE A 72 -0.77 -2.93 -4.97
N LEU A 73 -0.22 -2.27 -6.01
CA LEU A 73 1.04 -2.68 -6.63
C LEU A 73 2.19 -2.70 -5.61
N ARG A 74 2.28 -1.69 -4.75
CA ARG A 74 3.28 -1.66 -3.68
C ARG A 74 3.05 -2.76 -2.63
N ALA A 75 1.80 -3.06 -2.28
CA ALA A 75 1.48 -4.13 -1.35
C ALA A 75 1.96 -5.49 -1.90
N VAL A 76 1.65 -5.79 -3.17
CA VAL A 76 2.14 -7.00 -3.86
C VAL A 76 3.66 -7.05 -3.88
N SER A 77 4.32 -5.92 -4.19
CA SER A 77 5.79 -5.85 -4.16
C SER A 77 6.37 -6.11 -2.78
N SER A 78 5.78 -5.55 -1.72
CA SER A 78 6.21 -5.79 -0.34
C SER A 78 6.13 -7.26 0.04
N VAL A 79 5.08 -7.98 -0.36
CA VAL A 79 4.94 -9.42 -0.09
C VAL A 79 6.05 -10.21 -0.79
N LEU A 80 6.32 -9.92 -2.07
CA LEU A 80 7.41 -10.58 -2.82
C LEU A 80 8.79 -10.32 -2.20
N LEU A 81 9.01 -9.10 -1.71
CA LEU A 81 10.25 -8.72 -1.04
C LEU A 81 10.37 -9.34 0.36
N MET A 82 9.27 -9.49 1.10
CA MET A 82 9.25 -10.17 2.40
C MET A 82 9.59 -11.66 2.27
N ASP A 83 9.05 -12.31 1.24
CA ASP A 83 9.40 -13.69 0.89
C ASP A 83 10.92 -13.83 0.61
N ALA A 84 11.47 -12.94 -0.23
CA ALA A 84 12.92 -12.90 -0.45
C ALA A 84 13.70 -12.59 0.84
N ALA A 85 13.21 -11.69 1.69
CA ALA A 85 13.88 -11.35 2.93
C ALA A 85 13.97 -12.56 3.88
N ASN A 86 12.92 -13.39 3.93
CA ASN A 86 12.90 -14.62 4.70
C ASN A 86 13.93 -15.64 4.18
N ASP A 87 14.00 -15.84 2.86
CA ASP A 87 14.99 -16.73 2.24
C ASP A 87 16.43 -16.31 2.59
N TYR A 88 16.72 -15.02 2.46
CA TYR A 88 18.06 -14.48 2.69
C TYR A 88 18.39 -14.31 4.17
N LEU A 89 17.40 -14.26 5.07
CA LEU A 89 17.62 -14.36 6.50
C LEU A 89 18.13 -15.76 6.87
N GLY A 90 17.48 -16.81 6.35
CA GLY A 90 17.94 -18.19 6.51
C GLY A 90 19.33 -18.40 5.91
N ALA A 91 19.59 -17.84 4.72
CA ALA A 91 20.90 -17.87 4.08
C ALA A 91 21.96 -17.13 4.94
N TYR A 92 21.64 -15.96 5.48
CA TYR A 92 22.57 -15.20 6.32
C TYR A 92 22.97 -15.94 7.60
N GLN A 93 22.03 -16.68 8.21
CA GLN A 93 22.28 -17.45 9.42
C GLN A 93 23.15 -18.69 9.17
N THR A 94 23.06 -19.29 7.99
CA THR A 94 23.72 -20.55 7.63
C THR A 94 25.00 -20.37 6.81
N SER A 95 25.17 -19.21 6.17
CA SER A 95 26.34 -18.89 5.34
C SER A 95 27.53 -18.39 6.17
N THR A 96 28.74 -18.59 5.65
CA THR A 96 30.00 -18.06 6.21
C THR A 96 30.76 -17.23 5.17
N GLY A 97 31.76 -16.46 5.62
CA GLY A 97 32.67 -15.71 4.74
C GLY A 97 31.98 -14.66 3.84
N GLU A 98 32.44 -14.60 2.58
CA GLU A 98 31.94 -13.64 1.57
C GLU A 98 30.44 -13.79 1.31
N LEU A 99 29.94 -15.04 1.31
CA LEU A 99 28.53 -15.34 1.06
C LEU A 99 27.60 -14.74 2.12
N ARG A 100 28.05 -14.74 3.38
CA ARG A 100 27.31 -14.11 4.49
C ARG A 100 27.25 -12.59 4.34
N ARG A 101 28.37 -11.97 3.97
CA ARG A 101 28.45 -10.51 3.77
C ARG A 101 27.55 -10.06 2.62
N ASP A 102 27.59 -10.77 1.49
CA ASP A 102 26.78 -10.46 0.32
C ASP A 102 25.27 -10.68 0.59
N SER A 103 24.93 -11.77 1.29
CA SER A 103 23.55 -12.04 1.70
C SER A 103 23.02 -10.96 2.65
N ALA A 104 23.85 -10.47 3.58
CA ALA A 104 23.49 -9.37 4.47
C ALA A 104 23.26 -8.05 3.71
N ALA A 105 24.10 -7.75 2.72
CA ALA A 105 23.96 -6.55 1.88
C ALA A 105 22.68 -6.59 1.03
N PHE A 106 22.31 -7.77 0.52
CA PHE A 106 21.05 -7.95 -0.19
C PHE A 106 19.84 -7.87 0.74
N PHE A 107 19.87 -8.60 1.85
CA PHE A 107 18.82 -8.61 2.88
C PHE A 107 18.51 -7.22 3.43
N SER A 108 19.53 -6.45 3.81
CA SER A 108 19.35 -5.05 4.25
C SER A 108 18.70 -4.19 3.16
N GLY A 109 19.08 -4.39 1.89
CA GLY A 109 18.45 -3.72 0.76
C GLY A 109 16.97 -4.09 0.57
N LEU A 110 16.59 -5.34 0.82
CA LEU A 110 15.20 -5.80 0.81
C LEU A 110 14.41 -5.12 1.94
N LEU A 111 14.94 -5.12 3.16
CA LEU A 111 14.30 -4.47 4.31
C LEU A 111 14.02 -2.99 4.08
N ILE A 112 15.03 -2.24 3.59
CA ILE A 112 14.87 -0.83 3.26
C ILE A 112 13.75 -0.63 2.23
N SER A 113 13.69 -1.50 1.22
CA SER A 113 12.68 -1.42 0.15
C SER A 113 11.27 -1.74 0.67
N ILE A 114 11.13 -2.74 1.55
CA ILE A 114 9.86 -3.08 2.21
C ILE A 114 9.37 -1.91 3.06
N ILE A 115 10.23 -1.35 3.91
CA ILE A 115 9.89 -0.21 4.77
C ILE A 115 9.47 0.99 3.91
N ALA A 116 10.22 1.29 2.85
CA ALA A 116 9.88 2.37 1.93
C ALA A 116 8.53 2.15 1.23
N ASN A 117 8.22 0.92 0.81
CA ASN A 117 6.92 0.59 0.23
C ASN A 117 5.79 0.82 1.24
N LEU A 118 5.94 0.34 2.49
CA LEU A 118 4.94 0.51 3.54
C LEU A 118 4.71 1.99 3.89
N LEU A 119 5.78 2.78 4.03
CA LEU A 119 5.68 4.21 4.27
C LEU A 119 4.92 4.92 3.15
N ILE A 120 5.20 4.59 1.89
CA ILE A 120 4.50 5.20 0.75
C ILE A 120 3.03 4.77 0.70
N ILE A 121 2.71 3.51 1.04
CA ILE A 121 1.32 3.06 1.17
C ILE A 121 0.60 3.88 2.25
N ILE A 122 1.21 4.06 3.43
CA ILE A 122 0.63 4.86 4.52
C ILE A 122 0.37 6.29 4.04
N LEU A 123 1.32 6.92 3.36
CA LEU A 123 1.15 8.28 2.83
C LEU A 123 0.01 8.36 1.80
N LEU A 124 -0.08 7.40 0.87
CA LEU A 124 -1.14 7.37 -0.15
C LEU A 124 -2.54 7.15 0.45
N VAL A 125 -2.65 6.38 1.54
CA VAL A 125 -3.92 6.06 2.20
C VAL A 125 -4.33 7.18 3.17
N SER A 126 -3.39 7.80 3.90
CA SER A 126 -3.68 8.82 4.92
C SER A 126 -4.28 10.09 4.33
N ASP A 127 -3.83 10.50 3.14
CA ASP A 127 -4.43 11.62 2.39
C ASP A 127 -5.90 11.36 1.99
N TRP A 128 -6.32 10.09 1.98
CA TRP A 128 -7.68 9.70 1.64
C TRP A 128 -8.65 10.02 2.77
N ASP A 129 -8.34 9.57 3.99
CA ASP A 129 -9.23 9.72 5.15
C ASP A 129 -9.52 11.19 5.45
N LEU A 130 -8.53 12.07 5.32
CA LEU A 130 -8.71 13.51 5.48
C LEU A 130 -9.65 14.11 4.43
N LEU A 131 -9.60 13.64 3.18
CA LEU A 131 -10.44 14.14 2.09
C LEU A 131 -11.87 13.58 2.14
N THR A 132 -12.05 12.31 2.51
CA THR A 132 -13.39 11.74 2.72
C THR A 132 -14.05 12.34 3.94
N GLN A 133 -13.34 12.48 5.06
CA GLN A 133 -13.88 13.13 6.25
C GLN A 133 -14.29 14.57 5.96
N LYS A 134 -13.49 15.33 5.22
CA LYS A 134 -13.85 16.70 4.82
C LYS A 134 -15.06 16.76 3.88
N ARG A 135 -15.25 15.76 3.00
CA ARG A 135 -16.45 15.65 2.13
C ARG A 135 -17.69 15.23 2.91
N THR A 136 -17.60 14.25 3.81
CA THR A 136 -18.74 13.79 4.61
C THR A 136 -19.16 14.86 5.62
N SER A 137 -18.23 15.60 6.24
CA SER A 137 -18.56 16.74 7.09
C SER A 137 -19.24 17.88 6.32
N ARG A 138 -18.86 18.15 5.07
CA ARG A 138 -19.56 19.14 4.22
C ARG A 138 -20.94 18.66 3.76
N ALA A 139 -21.08 17.38 3.43
CA ALA A 139 -22.37 16.80 3.03
C ALA A 139 -23.35 16.74 4.22
N GLY A 140 -22.88 16.30 5.40
CA GLY A 140 -23.62 16.32 6.65
C GLY A 140 -24.01 17.73 7.07
N GLY A 141 -23.10 18.71 6.96
CA GLY A 141 -23.40 20.11 7.26
C GLY A 141 -24.50 20.72 6.36
N LYS A 142 -24.54 20.35 5.07
CA LYS A 142 -25.62 20.76 4.16
C LYS A 142 -26.96 20.08 4.48
N ALA A 143 -26.93 18.79 4.84
CA ALA A 143 -28.14 18.06 5.22
C ALA A 143 -28.75 18.62 6.52
N VAL A 144 -27.91 18.93 7.51
CA VAL A 144 -28.32 19.59 8.77
C VAL A 144 -28.88 20.99 8.50
N SER A 145 -28.26 21.79 7.62
CA SER A 145 -28.79 23.12 7.31
C SER A 145 -30.12 23.06 6.55
N MET A 146 -30.33 22.08 5.66
CA MET A 146 -31.62 21.87 4.99
C MET A 146 -32.70 21.44 5.97
N LEU A 147 -32.41 20.49 6.88
CA LEU A 147 -33.36 20.07 7.92
C LEU A 147 -33.75 21.25 8.83
N GLN A 148 -32.80 22.11 9.16
CA GLN A 148 -33.04 23.30 9.98
C GLN A 148 -33.85 24.37 9.23
N GLN A 149 -33.64 24.54 7.92
CA GLN A 149 -34.51 25.40 7.08
C GLN A 149 -35.94 24.85 6.98
N VAL A 150 -36.11 23.54 6.81
CA VAL A 150 -37.43 22.90 6.73
C VAL A 150 -38.17 23.03 8.08
N GLN A 151 -37.49 22.85 9.21
CA GLN A 151 -38.07 23.09 10.54
C GLN A 151 -38.51 24.55 10.72
N MET A 152 -37.73 25.53 10.25
CA MET A 152 -38.14 26.94 10.32
C MET A 152 -39.38 27.22 9.45
N LEU A 153 -39.46 26.65 8.25
CA LEU A 153 -40.62 26.80 7.36
C LEU A 153 -41.89 26.16 7.93
N LEU A 154 -41.80 24.96 8.51
CA LEU A 154 -42.91 24.29 9.19
C LEU A 154 -43.40 25.09 10.40
N SER A 155 -42.47 25.63 11.20
CA SER A 155 -42.80 26.47 12.36
C SER A 155 -43.47 27.79 11.97
N ALA A 156 -43.07 28.37 10.82
CA ALA A 156 -43.72 29.56 10.26
C ALA A 156 -45.12 29.25 9.73
N CYS A 157 -45.32 28.12 9.03
CA CYS A 157 -46.63 27.70 8.54
C CYS A 157 -47.63 27.40 9.67
N LEU A 158 -47.20 26.75 10.75
CA LEU A 158 -48.06 26.46 11.91
C LEU A 158 -48.54 27.73 12.63
N LYS A 159 -47.76 28.82 12.58
CA LYS A 159 -48.17 30.13 13.12
C LYS A 159 -49.19 30.88 12.26
N CYS A 160 -49.36 30.49 11.00
CA CYS A 160 -50.32 31.11 10.09
C CYS A 160 -51.69 30.42 10.06
N GLN A 161 -51.92 29.37 10.87
CA GLN A 161 -53.24 28.75 10.90
C GLN A 161 -54.25 29.69 11.57
N PRO A 162 -55.24 30.25 10.83
CA PRO A 162 -56.23 31.12 11.43
C PRO A 162 -57.04 30.30 12.43
N SER A 163 -57.04 30.74 13.69
CA SER A 163 -57.91 30.24 14.75
C SER A 163 -59.36 30.37 14.28
N ASN A 164 -59.91 29.30 13.70
CA ASN A 164 -61.29 29.22 13.27
C ASN A 164 -62.20 29.05 14.50
N LYS A 165 -62.34 30.15 15.25
CA LYS A 165 -63.21 30.29 16.39
C LYS A 165 -64.48 30.97 15.89
N SER A 166 -65.40 30.22 15.28
CA SER A 166 -66.84 30.53 15.20
C SER A 166 -67.54 29.63 14.17
N ARG A 167 -68.39 28.72 14.64
CA ARG A 167 -69.74 28.38 14.11
C ARG A 167 -70.21 27.05 14.68
N HIS A 168 -70.74 27.09 15.90
CA HIS A 168 -71.74 26.13 16.37
C HIS A 168 -72.82 26.91 17.12
N SER A 169 -73.71 27.54 16.35
CA SER A 169 -75.04 27.93 16.80
C SER A 169 -75.95 27.96 15.57
N LEU A 170 -77.17 27.47 15.76
CA LEU A 170 -78.29 27.34 14.81
C LEU A 170 -78.28 26.10 13.92
N LEU A 171 -78.80 24.99 14.47
CA LEU A 171 -79.98 24.30 13.92
C LEU A 171 -80.52 23.30 14.97
N ALA A 172 -81.84 23.31 15.12
CA ALA A 172 -82.72 22.60 16.07
C ALA A 172 -82.95 23.32 17.40
#